data_AF-A0A950WBM4-F1
#
_entry.id   AF-A0A950WBM4-F1
#
_cell.length_a   1.000
_cell.length_b   1.000
_cell.length_c   1.000
_cell.angle_alpha   90.00
_cell.angle_beta   90.00
_cell.angle_gamma   90.00
#
_symmetry.space_group_name_H-M   'P 1'
#
loop_
_entity.id
_entity.type
_entity.pdbx_description
1 polymer ?
#
loop_
_entity_poly.entity_id
_entity_poly.type
_entity_poly.pdbx_seq_one_letter_code
_entity_poly.pdbx_strand_id
1 'polypeptide(L)'
;MTPASEPKRPRRYRTLLRLIATACALAAAPGAGAQTPKPFEQFDYVLGTQTFGPAYQFSPAPPLVETGRAIAALGSNTIKFELKSTDGGEHSLADIAGNDPAISAVLAMPFAYVLMWAYPAAAKERLFDPAGLSTEYRELYDLTRYLREVYTGSSKVFFVGNWEMDNHLTQSRKKEPSPELLANVAAWVDKRQQAVDDAKRDTPGSAVQVYYYLEVNLVWDAIAGRPRAANLVLPATHVDYVSYSAYDSLPDPEQKLPQALDYLQSQLQPKDRLPGKRVFIGEYGFPADRYSPQEQDQLSRRVMRTGLSWGCPFVLYWEMYNNEVRDGRQRGFWLIDDKGRVQPVYFTLQQYYRRAQVWVGDFLRQRRRLPTATEFGPAAVQWLQ
;
A
#
# COMPACT_ATOMS: atom_id res chain seq x y z
N MET A 1 -43.57 -54.65 19.35
CA MET A 1 -43.37 -54.35 20.78
C MET A 1 -41.95 -53.81 20.96
N THR A 2 -41.86 -52.56 21.44
CA THR A 2 -40.68 -51.84 21.97
C THR A 2 -39.98 -52.64 23.09
N PRO A 3 -38.81 -52.22 23.65
CA PRO A 3 -37.78 -51.24 23.21
C PRO A 3 -36.31 -51.75 23.41
N ALA A 4 -35.31 -51.05 22.87
CA ALA A 4 -33.91 -51.13 23.31
C ALA A 4 -33.29 -49.72 23.19
N SER A 5 -33.21 -48.96 24.28
CA SER A 5 -32.15 -48.87 25.31
C SER A 5 -31.04 -47.88 24.94
N GLU A 6 -30.90 -46.87 25.82
CA GLU A 6 -30.07 -45.66 25.79
C GLU A 6 -28.54 -45.84 25.59
N PRO A 7 -27.84 -44.75 25.19
CA PRO A 7 -26.41 -44.77 24.92
C PRO A 7 -25.54 -44.65 26.19
N LYS A 8 -24.51 -45.50 26.29
CA LYS A 8 -23.48 -45.45 27.35
C LYS A 8 -22.45 -44.33 27.09
N ARG A 9 -22.30 -43.44 28.07
CA ARG A 9 -21.20 -42.45 28.17
C ARG A 9 -19.84 -43.16 28.36
N PRO A 10 -18.75 -42.73 27.69
CA PRO A 10 -17.42 -43.19 28.02
C PRO A 10 -16.82 -42.46 29.25
N ARG A 11 -16.15 -43.26 30.08
CA ARG A 11 -15.48 -42.91 31.34
C ARG A 11 -14.29 -41.98 31.12
N ARG A 12 -14.17 -41.00 32.02
CA ARG A 12 -13.02 -40.09 32.17
C ARG A 12 -11.79 -40.85 32.66
N TYR A 13 -10.71 -40.84 31.88
CA TYR A 13 -9.36 -41.08 32.37
C TYR A 13 -8.72 -39.75 32.74
N ARG A 14 -8.40 -39.59 34.03
CA ARG A 14 -7.61 -38.48 34.56
C ARG A 14 -6.14 -38.80 34.32
N THR A 15 -5.53 -38.16 33.32
CA THR A 15 -4.07 -38.09 33.20
C THR A 15 -3.61 -36.70 33.62
N LEU A 16 -2.80 -36.68 34.67
CA LEU A 16 -2.19 -35.52 35.27
C LEU A 16 -1.06 -35.03 34.34
N LEU A 17 -1.29 -34.00 33.53
CA LEU A 17 -0.21 -33.22 32.91
C LEU A 17 -0.19 -31.83 33.54
N ARG A 18 0.86 -31.58 34.32
CA ARG A 18 1.30 -30.24 34.70
C ARG A 18 1.76 -29.53 33.43
N LEU A 19 1.00 -28.53 32.99
CA LEU A 19 1.48 -27.53 32.03
C LEU A 19 1.54 -26.18 32.75
N ILE A 20 2.75 -25.66 32.78
CA ILE A 20 3.15 -24.39 33.36
C ILE A 20 2.36 -23.29 32.67
N ALA A 21 1.56 -22.56 33.45
CA ALA A 21 0.90 -21.34 33.01
C ALA A 21 1.95 -20.24 32.87
N THR A 22 2.47 -20.04 31.65
CA THR A 22 3.18 -18.80 31.32
C THR A 22 2.14 -17.78 30.89
N ALA A 23 1.56 -17.08 31.86
CA ALA A 23 0.80 -15.87 31.61
C ALA A 23 1.80 -14.79 31.16
N CYS A 24 1.97 -14.60 29.84
CA CYS A 24 2.52 -13.35 29.32
C CYS A 24 1.46 -12.27 29.46
N ALA A 25 1.36 -11.71 30.65
CA ALA A 25 0.78 -10.38 30.82
C ALA A 25 1.70 -9.40 30.08
N LEU A 26 1.30 -8.98 28.87
CA LEU A 26 1.79 -7.74 28.28
C LEU A 26 1.23 -6.60 29.13
N ALA A 27 1.90 -6.32 30.24
CA ALA A 27 1.81 -5.03 30.88
C ALA A 27 2.32 -4.01 29.84
N ALA A 28 1.41 -3.19 29.32
CA ALA A 28 1.77 -1.98 28.62
C ALA A 28 2.51 -1.08 29.63
N ALA A 29 3.84 -1.16 29.64
CA ALA A 29 4.67 -0.22 30.36
C ALA A 29 4.65 1.10 29.57
N PRO A 30 4.14 2.21 30.14
CA PRO A 30 4.33 3.52 29.54
C PRO A 30 5.81 3.89 29.73
N GLY A 31 6.52 4.13 28.63
CA GLY A 31 7.90 4.64 28.67
C GLY A 31 8.99 3.62 28.35
N ALA A 32 8.83 2.80 27.31
CA ALA A 32 10.02 2.39 26.55
C ALA A 32 10.46 3.62 25.75
N GLY A 33 11.54 4.28 26.18
CA GLY A 33 12.12 5.40 25.44
C GLY A 33 12.28 4.99 23.97
N ALA A 34 11.58 5.69 23.07
CA ALA A 34 11.68 5.45 21.65
C ALA A 34 13.16 5.62 21.27
N GLN A 35 13.87 4.52 21.04
CA GLN A 35 15.20 4.59 20.46
C GLN A 35 15.06 5.36 19.16
N THR A 36 15.85 6.40 18.98
CA THR A 36 15.87 7.15 17.73
C THR A 36 16.07 6.15 16.58
N PRO A 37 15.14 6.05 15.62
CA PRO A 37 15.24 5.07 14.56
C PRO A 37 16.59 5.21 13.85
N LYS A 38 17.18 4.09 13.46
CA LYS A 38 18.47 4.15 12.75
C LYS A 38 18.22 4.82 11.39
N PRO A 39 19.14 5.66 10.88
CA PRO A 39 18.89 6.40 9.64
C PRO A 39 18.56 5.55 8.41
N PHE A 40 19.00 4.29 8.36
CA PHE A 40 18.66 3.36 7.27
C PHE A 40 17.26 2.73 7.41
N GLU A 41 16.65 2.75 8.60
CA GLU A 41 15.27 2.28 8.81
C GLU A 41 14.28 3.27 8.17
N GLN A 42 14.67 4.55 8.10
CA GLN A 42 13.91 5.64 7.51
C GLN A 42 14.26 5.91 6.04
N PHE A 43 15.14 5.11 5.43
CA PHE A 43 15.52 5.29 4.03
C PHE A 43 14.51 4.60 3.10
N ASP A 44 14.10 5.27 2.03
CA ASP A 44 13.20 4.69 1.03
C ASP A 44 13.94 3.73 0.11
N TYR A 45 13.63 2.43 0.22
CA TYR A 45 14.22 1.41 -0.66
C TYR A 45 13.49 1.28 -2.00
N VAL A 46 12.49 2.11 -2.29
CA VAL A 46 11.72 2.22 -3.54
C VAL A 46 10.87 1.00 -3.89
N LEU A 47 11.46 -0.20 -3.90
CA LEU A 47 10.72 -1.42 -4.14
C LEU A 47 9.87 -1.77 -2.92
N GLY A 48 8.71 -2.34 -3.16
CA GLY A 48 7.76 -2.72 -2.13
C GLY A 48 6.74 -3.73 -2.62
N THR A 49 5.81 -4.08 -1.74
CA THR A 49 4.65 -4.92 -2.05
C THR A 49 3.49 -4.49 -1.16
N GLN A 50 2.34 -5.13 -1.34
CA GLN A 50 1.09 -4.73 -0.73
C GLN A 50 0.24 -5.92 -0.27
N THR A 51 -0.87 -5.63 0.39
CA THR A 51 -1.82 -6.63 0.88
C THR A 51 -3.24 -6.10 0.83
N PHE A 52 -4.08 -6.68 -0.02
CA PHE A 52 -5.48 -6.30 -0.15
C PHE A 52 -6.39 -7.52 -0.13
N GLY A 53 -7.12 -7.75 0.97
CA GLY A 53 -8.12 -8.82 1.03
C GLY A 53 -7.61 -10.22 0.63
N PRO A 54 -6.50 -10.71 1.21
CA PRO A 54 -5.90 -11.99 0.83
C PRO A 54 -6.90 -13.14 0.97
N ALA A 55 -6.92 -14.05 -0.02
CA ALA A 55 -7.89 -15.14 -0.07
C ALA A 55 -7.53 -16.34 0.84
N TYR A 56 -6.37 -16.30 1.49
CA TYR A 56 -5.88 -17.33 2.41
C TYR A 56 -4.92 -16.74 3.45
N GLN A 57 -4.66 -17.52 4.49
CA GLN A 57 -3.71 -17.24 5.56
C GLN A 57 -3.20 -18.56 6.15
N PHE A 58 -2.04 -18.54 6.80
CA PHE A 58 -1.38 -19.72 7.37
C PHE A 58 -1.34 -19.74 8.90
N SER A 59 -1.84 -18.68 9.54
CA SER A 59 -1.91 -18.54 11.00
C SER A 59 -3.31 -18.11 11.44
N PRO A 60 -3.64 -18.14 12.74
CA PRO A 60 -4.91 -17.59 13.26
C PRO A 60 -4.91 -16.06 13.40
N ALA A 61 -3.84 -15.35 13.03
CA ALA A 61 -3.85 -13.88 13.07
C ALA A 61 -4.82 -13.31 12.01
N PRO A 62 -5.34 -12.08 12.20
CA PRO A 62 -6.07 -11.39 11.13
C PRO A 62 -5.23 -11.34 9.84
N PRO A 63 -5.82 -11.55 8.65
CA PRO A 63 -5.04 -11.69 7.41
C PRO A 63 -4.10 -10.51 7.15
N LEU A 64 -4.58 -9.27 7.37
CA LEU A 64 -3.77 -8.05 7.26
C LEU A 64 -2.55 -8.05 8.19
N VAL A 65 -2.69 -8.57 9.41
CA VAL A 65 -1.58 -8.66 10.38
C VAL A 65 -0.59 -9.73 9.96
N GLU A 66 -1.07 -10.86 9.45
CA GLU A 66 -0.18 -11.92 8.94
C GLU A 66 0.63 -11.45 7.74
N THR A 67 -0.02 -10.89 6.72
CA THR A 67 0.67 -10.38 5.53
C THR A 67 1.56 -9.20 5.88
N GLY A 68 1.15 -8.31 6.80
CA GLY A 68 2.02 -7.25 7.32
C GLY A 68 3.32 -7.80 7.93
N ARG A 69 3.23 -8.87 8.75
CA ARG A 69 4.42 -9.55 9.28
C ARG A 69 5.25 -10.19 8.17
N ALA A 70 4.62 -10.79 7.17
CA ALA A 70 5.33 -11.38 6.02
C ALA A 70 6.07 -10.31 5.19
N ILE A 71 5.48 -9.12 5.02
CA ILE A 71 6.09 -7.98 4.31
C ILE A 71 7.28 -7.43 5.09
N ALA A 72 7.15 -7.30 6.43
CA ALA A 72 8.27 -6.91 7.28
C ALA A 72 9.39 -7.98 7.25
N ALA A 73 9.04 -9.27 7.30
CA ALA A 73 9.99 -10.38 7.23
C ALA A 73 10.70 -10.51 5.87
N LEU A 74 10.07 -10.05 4.79
CA LEU A 74 10.69 -9.90 3.48
C LEU A 74 11.85 -8.88 3.51
N GLY A 75 11.83 -7.94 4.46
CA GLY A 75 12.81 -6.85 4.61
C GLY A 75 12.30 -5.49 4.13
N SER A 76 11.03 -5.40 3.71
CA SER A 76 10.42 -4.14 3.29
C SER A 76 10.15 -3.24 4.50
N ASN A 77 10.48 -1.95 4.38
CA ASN A 77 10.00 -0.90 5.28
C ASN A 77 8.81 -0.11 4.69
N THR A 78 8.26 -0.61 3.59
CA THR A 78 7.07 -0.07 2.91
C THR A 78 5.93 -1.09 2.92
N ILE A 79 4.72 -0.64 3.21
CA ILE A 79 3.48 -1.43 3.08
C ILE A 79 2.39 -0.58 2.42
N LYS A 80 1.57 -1.21 1.57
CA LYS A 80 0.31 -0.63 1.06
C LYS A 80 -0.86 -1.56 1.39
N PHE A 81 -1.96 -1.02 1.91
CA PHE A 81 -3.16 -1.79 2.29
C PHE A 81 -4.43 -0.91 2.23
N GLU A 82 -5.60 -1.47 2.55
CA GLU A 82 -6.87 -0.73 2.57
C GLU A 82 -7.26 -0.32 4.00
N LEU A 83 -7.55 0.96 4.20
CA LEU A 83 -8.23 1.50 5.37
C LEU A 83 -9.70 1.76 5.02
N LYS A 84 -10.57 0.83 5.41
CA LYS A 84 -12.03 0.94 5.24
C LYS A 84 -12.76 0.50 6.50
N SER A 85 -14.00 0.95 6.64
CA SER A 85 -14.89 0.42 7.69
C SER A 85 -15.11 -1.07 7.48
N THR A 86 -14.83 -1.86 8.52
CA THR A 86 -15.17 -3.27 8.60
C THR A 86 -16.64 -3.45 8.98
N ASP A 87 -17.18 -4.66 8.76
CA ASP A 87 -18.54 -4.99 9.16
C ASP A 87 -18.71 -4.83 10.68
N GLY A 88 -19.63 -3.97 11.14
CA GLY A 88 -19.83 -3.69 12.56
C GLY A 88 -20.38 -2.30 12.93
N GLY A 89 -20.41 -1.34 11.98
CA GLY A 89 -20.96 0.00 12.19
C GLY A 89 -20.27 1.04 11.29
N GLU A 90 -20.83 2.25 11.22
CA GLU A 90 -20.17 3.39 10.57
C GLU A 90 -19.14 4.00 11.52
N HIS A 91 -17.87 3.65 11.33
CA HIS A 91 -16.74 4.25 12.04
C HIS A 91 -16.01 5.24 11.13
N SER A 92 -15.53 6.35 11.71
CA SER A 92 -14.66 7.28 10.98
C SER A 92 -13.31 6.61 10.67
N LEU A 93 -12.59 7.11 9.66
CA LEU A 93 -11.26 6.62 9.31
C LEU A 93 -10.27 6.76 10.46
N ALA A 94 -10.36 7.85 11.24
CA ALA A 94 -9.54 8.05 12.43
C ALA A 94 -9.86 7.02 13.52
N ASP A 95 -11.15 6.73 13.74
CA ASP A 95 -11.56 5.70 14.68
C ASP A 95 -11.06 4.31 14.28
N ILE A 96 -11.14 3.97 12.98
CA ILE A 96 -10.61 2.70 12.47
C ILE A 96 -9.10 2.63 12.68
N ALA A 97 -8.38 3.70 12.32
CA ALA A 97 -6.93 3.77 12.49
C ALA A 97 -6.48 3.56 13.94
N GLY A 98 -7.27 4.03 14.92
CA GLY A 98 -6.92 3.93 16.34
C GLY A 98 -7.55 2.79 17.13
N ASN A 99 -8.65 2.21 16.67
CA ASN A 99 -9.41 1.24 17.44
C ASN A 99 -9.55 -0.13 16.75
N ASP A 100 -9.38 -0.23 15.42
CA ASP A 100 -9.35 -1.54 14.78
C ASP A 100 -8.05 -2.27 15.17
N PRO A 101 -8.14 -3.47 15.79
CA PRO A 101 -6.97 -4.17 16.28
C PRO A 101 -5.98 -4.59 15.19
N ALA A 102 -6.47 -4.93 13.99
CA ALA A 102 -5.62 -5.34 12.88
C ALA A 102 -4.90 -4.15 12.25
N ILE A 103 -5.61 -3.04 12.05
CA ILE A 103 -5.05 -1.78 11.53
C ILE A 103 -4.01 -1.24 12.52
N SER A 104 -4.38 -1.10 13.80
CA SER A 104 -3.47 -0.60 14.85
C SER A 104 -2.21 -1.45 14.95
N ALA A 105 -2.35 -2.78 14.86
CA ALA A 105 -1.20 -3.70 14.89
C ALA A 105 -0.26 -3.50 13.69
N VAL A 106 -0.79 -3.28 12.48
CA VAL A 106 0.04 -3.00 11.29
C VAL A 106 0.68 -1.63 11.35
N LEU A 107 -0.03 -0.59 11.80
CA LEU A 107 0.53 0.75 11.93
C LEU A 107 1.66 0.80 12.98
N ALA A 108 1.63 -0.07 14.00
CA ALA A 108 2.70 -0.27 14.98
C ALA A 108 3.91 -1.06 14.46
N MET A 109 3.82 -1.72 13.29
CA MET A 109 4.97 -2.43 12.69
C MET A 109 6.06 -1.45 12.23
N PRO A 110 7.32 -1.91 12.06
CA PRO A 110 8.47 -1.04 11.74
C PRO A 110 8.52 -0.59 10.27
N PHE A 111 7.38 -0.29 9.66
CA PHE A 111 7.31 0.36 8.35
C PHE A 111 7.61 1.85 8.50
N ALA A 112 8.53 2.37 7.69
CA ALA A 112 8.78 3.80 7.56
C ALA A 112 7.77 4.46 6.61
N TYR A 113 7.33 3.72 5.59
CA TYR A 113 6.39 4.20 4.57
C TYR A 113 5.11 3.37 4.61
N VAL A 114 3.99 4.03 4.81
CA VAL A 114 2.69 3.38 4.94
C VAL A 114 1.73 4.02 3.95
N LEU A 115 1.36 3.27 2.91
CA LEU A 115 0.39 3.70 1.91
C LEU A 115 -0.97 3.06 2.20
N MET A 116 -2.05 3.80 1.96
CA MET A 116 -3.39 3.28 2.16
C MET A 116 -4.40 3.81 1.15
N TRP A 117 -5.27 2.92 0.68
CA TRP A 117 -6.56 3.35 0.15
C TRP A 117 -7.47 3.69 1.32
N ALA A 118 -8.01 4.90 1.35
CA ALA A 118 -8.87 5.35 2.44
C ALA A 118 -10.26 5.69 1.93
N TYR A 119 -11.26 4.92 2.36
CA TYR A 119 -12.65 5.13 1.98
C TYR A 119 -13.53 5.22 3.23
N PRO A 120 -14.06 6.42 3.54
CA PRO A 120 -15.05 6.58 4.60
C PRO A 120 -16.25 5.67 4.40
N ALA A 121 -16.91 5.23 5.47
CA ALA A 121 -18.10 4.37 5.37
C ALA A 121 -19.19 5.01 4.47
N ALA A 122 -19.45 6.30 4.67
CA ALA A 122 -20.42 7.09 3.90
C ALA A 122 -20.08 7.21 2.40
N ALA A 123 -18.82 6.99 1.99
CA ALA A 123 -18.41 7.08 0.59
C ALA A 123 -18.94 5.92 -0.27
N LYS A 124 -19.30 4.77 0.33
CA LYS A 124 -19.78 3.59 -0.42
C LYS A 124 -21.09 3.84 -1.16
N GLU A 125 -21.95 4.71 -0.65
CA GLU A 125 -23.29 4.92 -1.23
C GLU A 125 -23.33 6.06 -2.26
N ARG A 126 -22.39 7.01 -2.19
CA ARG A 126 -22.42 8.27 -2.95
C ARG A 126 -21.03 8.75 -3.38
N LEU A 127 -20.18 7.83 -3.81
CA LEU A 127 -18.81 8.16 -4.24
C LEU A 127 -18.85 9.22 -5.34
N PHE A 128 -18.09 10.32 -5.14
CA PHE A 128 -18.04 11.53 -5.97
C PHE A 128 -19.28 12.44 -5.97
N ASP A 129 -20.31 12.18 -5.17
CA ASP A 129 -21.41 13.14 -5.02
C ASP A 129 -20.90 14.44 -4.38
N PRO A 130 -21.09 15.62 -5.00
CA PRO A 130 -20.70 16.90 -4.42
C PRO A 130 -21.25 17.15 -3.01
N ALA A 131 -22.43 16.59 -2.67
CA ALA A 131 -23.02 16.70 -1.34
C ALA A 131 -22.18 15.98 -0.26
N GLY A 132 -21.36 15.00 -0.64
CA GLY A 132 -20.50 14.24 0.25
C GLY A 132 -19.13 14.89 0.54
N LEU A 133 -18.77 15.97 -0.16
CA LEU A 133 -17.43 16.58 -0.07
C LEU A 133 -17.05 17.05 1.33
N SER A 134 -18.02 17.52 2.13
CA SER A 134 -17.77 17.92 3.52
C SER A 134 -17.41 16.73 4.42
N THR A 135 -18.02 15.57 4.18
CA THR A 135 -17.69 14.31 4.86
C THR A 135 -16.31 13.83 4.46
N GLU A 136 -16.00 13.81 3.15
CA GLU A 136 -14.65 13.47 2.65
C GLU A 136 -13.56 14.35 3.26
N TYR A 137 -13.81 15.67 3.33
CA TYR A 137 -12.89 16.59 3.96
C TYR A 137 -12.64 16.24 5.43
N ARG A 138 -13.72 16.10 6.22
CA ARG A 138 -13.61 15.84 7.67
C ARG A 138 -12.87 14.54 7.94
N GLU A 139 -13.22 13.48 7.21
CA GLU A 139 -12.64 12.15 7.41
C GLU A 139 -11.13 12.10 7.15
N LEU A 140 -10.64 12.72 6.06
CA LEU A 140 -9.19 12.79 5.84
C LEU A 140 -8.48 13.82 6.71
N TYR A 141 -9.15 14.90 7.09
CA TYR A 141 -8.58 15.86 8.04
C TYR A 141 -8.34 15.17 9.38
N ASP A 142 -9.36 14.49 9.92
CA ASP A 142 -9.30 13.80 11.21
C ASP A 142 -8.32 12.63 11.17
N LEU A 143 -8.31 11.82 10.10
CA LEU A 143 -7.30 10.77 9.92
C LEU A 143 -5.88 11.34 9.88
N THR A 144 -5.65 12.42 9.12
CA THR A 144 -4.32 13.03 8.99
C THR A 144 -3.84 13.58 10.33
N ARG A 145 -4.72 14.28 11.06
CA ARG A 145 -4.46 14.79 12.40
C ARG A 145 -4.13 13.64 13.36
N TYR A 146 -4.95 12.59 13.39
CA TYR A 146 -4.73 11.39 14.19
C TYR A 146 -3.34 10.78 13.92
N LEU A 147 -3.01 10.52 12.65
CA LEU A 147 -1.72 9.92 12.27
C LEU A 147 -0.53 10.79 12.72
N ARG A 148 -0.65 12.11 12.56
CA ARG A 148 0.41 13.06 12.92
C ARG A 148 0.59 13.22 14.41
N GLU A 149 -0.46 13.09 15.21
CA GLU A 149 -0.41 13.22 16.67
C GLU A 149 0.00 11.91 17.34
N VAL A 150 -0.61 10.78 16.96
CA VAL A 150 -0.39 9.47 17.61
C VAL A 150 0.98 8.88 17.28
N TYR A 151 1.44 9.02 16.03
CA TYR A 151 2.72 8.47 15.60
C TYR A 151 3.88 9.47 15.74
N THR A 152 3.68 10.55 16.50
CA THR A 152 4.73 11.52 16.85
C THR A 152 5.94 10.78 17.43
N GLY A 153 7.12 10.93 16.81
CA GLY A 153 8.35 10.26 17.22
C GLY A 153 8.74 9.03 16.39
N SER A 154 7.82 8.47 15.58
CA SER A 154 8.15 7.36 14.67
C SER A 154 8.87 7.80 13.39
N SER A 155 8.74 9.08 13.01
CA SER A 155 9.15 9.62 11.69
C SER A 155 8.56 8.86 10.50
N LYS A 156 7.41 8.17 10.69
CA LYS A 156 6.68 7.53 9.60
C LYS A 156 6.21 8.55 8.58
N VAL A 157 6.13 8.09 7.34
CA VAL A 157 5.54 8.82 6.21
C VAL A 157 4.32 8.04 5.73
N PHE A 158 3.16 8.69 5.79
CA PHE A 158 1.91 8.13 5.35
C PHE A 158 1.52 8.67 3.97
N PHE A 159 0.97 7.81 3.12
CA PHE A 159 0.37 8.18 1.86
C PHE A 159 -1.07 7.70 1.87
N VAL A 160 -2.01 8.62 1.72
CA VAL A 160 -3.44 8.33 1.72
C VAL A 160 -3.96 8.56 0.31
N GLY A 161 -4.71 7.61 -0.25
CA GLY A 161 -5.18 7.71 -1.62
C GLY A 161 -6.44 6.90 -1.90
N ASN A 162 -6.61 6.56 -3.17
CA ASN A 162 -7.75 5.83 -3.72
C ASN A 162 -7.29 4.61 -4.51
N TRP A 163 -8.23 3.73 -4.85
CA TRP A 163 -8.04 2.68 -5.85
C TRP A 163 -8.29 3.24 -7.26
N GLU A 164 -7.42 2.88 -8.22
CA GLU A 164 -7.58 2.97 -9.68
C GLU A 164 -8.75 3.83 -10.19
N MET A 165 -8.54 5.14 -10.30
CA MET A 165 -9.63 6.09 -10.58
C MET A 165 -10.43 5.73 -11.83
N ASP A 166 -9.78 5.35 -12.93
CA ASP A 166 -10.49 5.06 -14.18
C ASP A 166 -11.33 3.78 -14.12
N ASN A 167 -11.10 2.87 -13.15
CA ASN A 167 -12.04 1.77 -12.89
C ASN A 167 -13.35 2.25 -12.24
N HIS A 168 -13.31 3.34 -11.45
CA HIS A 168 -14.52 3.98 -10.95
C HIS A 168 -15.23 4.79 -12.05
N LEU A 169 -14.45 5.46 -12.91
CA LEU A 169 -14.98 6.33 -13.97
C LEU A 169 -15.58 5.53 -15.14
N THR A 170 -14.92 4.43 -15.51
CA THR A 170 -15.27 3.66 -16.70
C THR A 170 -16.00 2.39 -16.27
N GLN A 171 -17.34 2.41 -16.33
CA GLN A 171 -18.18 1.22 -16.09
C GLN A 171 -17.71 0.01 -16.92
N SER A 172 -17.07 0.28 -18.06
CA SER A 172 -16.17 -0.62 -18.77
C SER A 172 -15.20 0.22 -19.61
N ARG A 173 -14.07 -0.36 -20.04
CA ARG A 173 -13.07 0.31 -20.91
C ARG A 173 -13.63 0.89 -22.22
N LYS A 174 -14.86 0.54 -22.61
CA LYS A 174 -15.53 1.04 -23.82
C LYS A 174 -16.35 2.32 -23.59
N LYS A 175 -16.69 2.64 -22.34
CA LYS A 175 -17.56 3.78 -22.02
C LYS A 175 -16.72 4.92 -21.46
N GLU A 176 -16.85 6.09 -22.08
CA GLU A 176 -16.23 7.30 -21.57
C GLU A 176 -17.02 7.87 -20.38
N PRO A 177 -16.34 8.43 -19.37
CA PRO A 177 -17.02 9.15 -18.30
C PRO A 177 -17.65 10.44 -18.83
N SER A 178 -18.74 10.88 -18.18
CA SER A 178 -19.33 12.18 -18.50
C SER A 178 -18.42 13.32 -18.02
N PRO A 179 -18.45 14.50 -18.68
CA PRO A 179 -17.75 15.69 -18.21
C PRO A 179 -18.14 16.08 -16.78
N GLU A 180 -19.42 15.91 -16.41
CA GLU A 180 -19.91 16.16 -15.06
C GLU A 180 -19.26 15.23 -14.02
N LEU A 181 -19.18 13.93 -14.32
CA LEU A 181 -18.51 12.97 -13.42
C LEU A 181 -17.02 13.34 -13.24
N LEU A 182 -16.33 13.70 -14.32
CA LEU A 182 -14.93 14.13 -14.25
C LEU A 182 -14.75 15.39 -13.38
N ALA A 183 -15.65 16.37 -13.50
CA ALA A 183 -15.63 17.56 -12.65
C ALA A 183 -15.88 17.21 -11.18
N ASN A 184 -16.84 16.33 -10.90
CA ASN A 184 -17.12 15.85 -9.54
C ASN A 184 -15.93 15.10 -8.93
N VAL A 185 -15.25 14.28 -9.73
CA VAL A 185 -14.04 13.56 -9.31
C VAL A 185 -12.89 14.52 -9.05
N ALA A 186 -12.70 15.54 -9.89
CA ALA A 186 -11.70 16.59 -9.63
C ALA A 186 -11.99 17.33 -8.32
N ALA A 187 -13.24 17.70 -8.06
CA ALA A 187 -13.64 18.31 -6.80
C ALA A 187 -13.41 17.38 -5.59
N TRP A 188 -13.68 16.08 -5.74
CA TRP A 188 -13.43 15.07 -4.72
C TRP A 188 -11.93 14.92 -4.41
N VAL A 189 -11.08 14.79 -5.45
CA VAL A 189 -9.63 14.68 -5.30
C VAL A 189 -9.05 15.93 -4.63
N ASP A 190 -9.42 17.12 -5.09
CA ASP A 190 -8.90 18.39 -4.55
C ASP A 190 -9.38 18.63 -3.11
N LYS A 191 -10.62 18.25 -2.78
CA LYS A 191 -11.14 18.35 -1.39
C LYS A 191 -10.37 17.45 -0.43
N ARG A 192 -9.99 16.25 -0.86
CA ARG A 192 -9.21 15.30 -0.04
C ARG A 192 -7.77 15.77 0.13
N GLN A 193 -7.15 16.31 -0.93
CA GLN A 193 -5.85 16.97 -0.81
C GLN A 193 -5.92 18.16 0.17
N GLN A 194 -6.94 19.00 0.06
CA GLN A 194 -7.14 20.15 0.94
C GLN A 194 -7.21 19.69 2.41
N ALA A 195 -7.95 18.63 2.71
CA ALA A 195 -8.05 18.10 4.06
C ALA A 195 -6.70 17.69 4.65
N VAL A 196 -5.85 17.05 3.85
CA VAL A 196 -4.48 16.67 4.25
C VAL A 196 -3.61 17.90 4.48
N ASP A 197 -3.65 18.89 3.58
CA ASP A 197 -2.87 20.12 3.71
C ASP A 197 -3.29 20.94 4.94
N ASP A 198 -4.59 21.07 5.17
CA ASP A 198 -5.17 21.78 6.30
C ASP A 198 -4.82 21.09 7.64
N ALA A 199 -4.93 19.76 7.72
CA ALA A 199 -4.56 19.01 8.92
C ALA A 199 -3.05 19.11 9.23
N LYS A 200 -2.19 19.12 8.20
CA LYS A 200 -0.74 19.33 8.37
C LYS A 200 -0.41 20.72 8.89
N ARG A 201 -1.09 21.75 8.38
CA ARG A 201 -0.96 23.13 8.88
C ARG A 201 -1.37 23.22 10.35
N ASP A 202 -2.45 22.55 10.72
CA ASP A 202 -3.05 22.64 12.06
C ASP A 202 -2.38 21.71 13.10
N THR A 203 -1.41 20.90 12.66
CA THR A 203 -0.55 20.08 13.52
C THR A 203 0.94 20.38 13.29
N PRO A 204 1.38 21.63 13.55
CA PRO A 204 2.77 22.03 13.34
C PRO A 204 3.70 21.26 14.29
N GLY A 205 4.95 21.03 13.87
CA GLY A 205 5.98 20.38 14.70
C GLY A 205 5.98 18.85 14.70
N SER A 206 4.98 18.18 14.08
CA SER A 206 5.05 16.73 13.90
C SER A 206 6.11 16.34 12.85
N ALA A 207 6.98 15.39 13.22
CA ALA A 207 7.94 14.77 12.30
C ALA A 207 7.26 13.76 11.35
N VAL A 208 6.02 13.34 11.66
CA VAL A 208 5.23 12.47 10.78
C VAL A 208 4.77 13.26 9.56
N GLN A 209 5.08 12.75 8.38
CA GLN A 209 4.58 13.30 7.13
C GLN A 209 3.34 12.52 6.69
N VAL A 210 2.38 13.24 6.13
CA VAL A 210 1.22 12.65 5.47
C VAL A 210 1.12 13.33 4.10
N TYR A 211 0.90 12.54 3.07
CA TYR A 211 0.72 13.00 1.70
C TYR A 211 -0.54 12.38 1.13
N TYR A 212 -1.23 13.12 0.28
CA TYR A 212 -2.32 12.57 -0.50
C TYR A 212 -1.85 12.15 -1.90
N TYR A 213 -2.33 11.01 -2.39
CA TYR A 213 -2.06 10.58 -3.76
C TYR A 213 -3.33 10.23 -4.52
N LEU A 214 -3.35 10.58 -5.80
CA LEU A 214 -4.33 10.08 -6.76
C LEU A 214 -3.79 8.82 -7.41
N GLU A 215 -4.51 7.70 -7.30
CA GLU A 215 -4.20 6.50 -8.07
C GLU A 215 -4.96 6.48 -9.39
N VAL A 216 -4.22 6.32 -10.48
CA VAL A 216 -4.74 6.26 -11.84
C VAL A 216 -4.36 4.95 -12.52
N ASN A 217 -5.12 4.60 -13.55
CA ASN A 217 -4.90 3.46 -14.43
C ASN A 217 -5.33 3.84 -15.85
N LEU A 218 -5.15 2.96 -16.84
CA LEU A 218 -5.48 3.26 -18.25
C LEU A 218 -4.75 4.50 -18.81
N VAL A 219 -3.50 4.73 -18.42
CA VAL A 219 -2.73 5.92 -18.83
C VAL A 219 -2.52 5.96 -20.35
N TRP A 220 -2.41 4.80 -21.00
CA TRP A 220 -2.29 4.77 -22.46
C TRP A 220 -3.57 5.21 -23.19
N ASP A 221 -4.75 5.03 -22.59
CA ASP A 221 -5.98 5.62 -23.11
C ASP A 221 -5.91 7.16 -23.04
N ALA A 222 -5.37 7.71 -21.95
CA ALA A 222 -5.19 9.14 -21.76
C ALA A 222 -4.19 9.74 -22.76
N ILE A 223 -3.06 9.06 -22.98
CA ILE A 223 -2.07 9.42 -24.01
C ILE A 223 -2.70 9.42 -25.41
N ALA A 224 -3.60 8.48 -25.68
CA ALA A 224 -4.36 8.42 -26.92
C ALA A 224 -5.49 9.48 -27.02
N GLY A 225 -5.61 10.37 -26.03
CA GLY A 225 -6.59 11.48 -26.03
C GLY A 225 -7.97 11.10 -25.51
N ARG A 226 -8.16 9.89 -24.98
CA ARG A 226 -9.45 9.50 -24.37
C ARG A 226 -9.62 10.19 -23.02
N PRO A 227 -10.84 10.56 -22.62
CA PRO A 227 -11.11 11.24 -21.35
C PRO A 227 -10.86 10.30 -20.17
N ARG A 228 -9.79 10.56 -19.41
CA ARG A 228 -9.33 9.75 -18.27
C ARG A 228 -8.96 10.64 -17.08
N ALA A 229 -8.80 10.03 -15.91
CA ALA A 229 -8.33 10.76 -14.74
C ALA A 229 -6.95 11.39 -14.99
N ALA A 230 -6.06 10.67 -15.67
CA ALA A 230 -4.70 11.13 -15.97
C ALA A 230 -4.63 12.46 -16.75
N ASN A 231 -5.56 12.73 -17.67
CA ASN A 231 -5.51 13.93 -18.54
C ASN A 231 -6.58 14.98 -18.26
N LEU A 232 -7.62 14.65 -17.50
CA LEU A 232 -8.71 15.59 -17.19
C LEU A 232 -8.90 15.87 -15.69
N VAL A 233 -8.55 14.93 -14.82
CA VAL A 233 -8.65 15.12 -13.35
C VAL A 233 -7.31 15.58 -12.79
N LEU A 234 -6.24 14.84 -13.07
CA LEU A 234 -4.90 15.13 -12.55
C LEU A 234 -4.44 16.58 -12.80
N PRO A 235 -4.51 17.13 -14.03
CA PRO A 235 -4.10 18.52 -14.27
C PRO A 235 -5.03 19.56 -13.64
N ALA A 236 -6.23 19.19 -13.19
CA ALA A 236 -7.17 20.08 -12.51
C ALA A 236 -7.04 20.05 -10.97
N THR A 237 -6.08 19.29 -10.42
CA THR A 237 -5.96 19.05 -8.98
C THR A 237 -4.54 19.29 -8.48
N HIS A 238 -4.39 19.47 -7.17
CA HIS A 238 -3.11 19.83 -6.54
C HIS A 238 -2.52 18.69 -5.71
N VAL A 239 -2.66 17.45 -6.19
CA VAL A 239 -2.22 16.26 -5.46
C VAL A 239 -0.73 16.27 -5.14
N ASP A 240 -0.35 15.75 -3.97
CA ASP A 240 1.07 15.59 -3.61
C ASP A 240 1.74 14.57 -4.55
N TYR A 241 1.14 13.39 -4.70
CA TYR A 241 1.69 12.30 -5.52
C TYR A 241 0.66 11.65 -6.45
N VAL A 242 1.17 10.90 -7.42
CA VAL A 242 0.37 10.04 -8.32
C VAL A 242 0.86 8.61 -8.21
N SER A 243 -0.08 7.71 -7.93
CA SER A 243 0.13 6.27 -8.00
C SER A 243 -0.35 5.77 -9.35
N TYR A 244 0.45 4.98 -10.06
CA TYR A 244 0.08 4.38 -11.33
C TYR A 244 -0.08 2.86 -11.17
N SER A 245 -1.30 2.36 -11.38
CA SER A 245 -1.53 0.92 -11.61
C SER A 245 -1.17 0.58 -13.05
N ALA A 246 -0.01 -0.05 -13.22
CA ALA A 246 0.74 -0.01 -14.47
C ALA A 246 0.46 -1.18 -15.43
N TYR A 247 -0.65 -1.90 -15.24
CA TYR A 247 -0.98 -3.10 -16.01
C TYR A 247 -1.06 -2.88 -17.53
N ASP A 248 -1.40 -1.68 -17.99
CA ASP A 248 -1.44 -1.32 -19.43
C ASP A 248 -0.06 -1.02 -20.05
N SER A 249 0.99 -0.90 -19.23
CA SER A 249 2.38 -0.76 -19.67
C SER A 249 3.20 -2.06 -19.59
N LEU A 250 2.74 -3.08 -18.84
CA LEU A 250 3.51 -4.32 -18.61
C LEU A 250 3.85 -5.18 -19.82
N PRO A 251 3.17 -5.11 -20.99
CA PRO A 251 3.62 -5.86 -22.17
C PRO A 251 5.01 -5.45 -22.67
N ASP A 252 5.42 -4.19 -22.44
CA ASP A 252 6.73 -3.67 -22.84
C ASP A 252 7.21 -2.60 -21.85
N PRO A 253 7.57 -3.00 -20.61
CA PRO A 253 7.76 -2.06 -19.51
C PRO A 253 8.92 -1.10 -19.76
N GLU A 254 10.01 -1.53 -20.38
CA GLU A 254 11.19 -0.68 -20.64
C GLU A 254 10.89 0.47 -21.59
N GLN A 255 9.96 0.31 -22.54
CA GLN A 255 9.56 1.38 -23.45
C GLN A 255 8.35 2.16 -22.94
N LYS A 256 7.35 1.44 -22.40
CA LYS A 256 6.06 2.03 -22.08
C LYS A 256 6.04 2.74 -20.73
N LEU A 257 6.67 2.20 -19.71
CA LEU A 257 6.64 2.81 -18.37
C LEU A 257 7.30 4.20 -18.36
N PRO A 258 8.49 4.42 -18.94
CA PRO A 258 9.10 5.75 -18.91
C PRO A 258 8.20 6.81 -19.58
N GLN A 259 7.58 6.46 -20.71
CA GLN A 259 6.66 7.36 -21.43
C GLN A 259 5.40 7.67 -20.61
N ALA A 260 4.78 6.64 -20.02
CA ALA A 260 3.60 6.82 -19.17
C ALA A 260 3.91 7.63 -17.90
N LEU A 261 5.06 7.37 -17.27
CA LEU A 261 5.51 8.09 -16.09
C LEU A 261 5.86 9.56 -16.40
N ASP A 262 6.54 9.83 -17.52
CA ASP A 262 6.82 11.20 -17.97
C ASP A 262 5.54 11.94 -18.33
N TYR A 263 4.59 11.27 -18.99
CA TYR A 263 3.28 11.84 -19.27
C TYR A 263 2.56 12.22 -17.99
N LEU A 264 2.41 11.30 -17.02
CA LEU A 264 1.78 11.60 -15.74
C LEU A 264 2.50 12.73 -14.98
N GLN A 265 3.83 12.74 -15.03
CA GLN A 265 4.64 13.77 -14.39
C GLN A 265 4.42 15.15 -15.02
N SER A 266 4.15 15.20 -16.33
CA SER A 266 3.86 16.46 -17.05
C SER A 266 2.44 16.97 -16.82
N GLN A 267 1.51 16.11 -16.38
CA GLN A 267 0.13 16.51 -16.05
C GLN A 267 0.03 17.13 -14.66
N LEU A 268 1.06 17.01 -13.83
CA LEU A 268 1.02 17.49 -12.46
C LEU A 268 1.17 19.01 -12.38
N GLN A 269 0.26 19.66 -11.64
CA GLN A 269 0.46 21.03 -11.18
C GLN A 269 1.68 21.12 -10.25
N PRO A 270 2.48 22.20 -10.29
CA PRO A 270 3.56 22.41 -9.32
C PRO A 270 3.05 22.32 -7.88
N LYS A 271 3.87 21.78 -6.97
CA LYS A 271 3.54 21.67 -5.55
C LYS A 271 4.68 22.25 -4.73
N ASP A 272 4.37 23.28 -3.93
CA ASP A 272 5.35 23.94 -3.08
C ASP A 272 6.00 22.94 -2.11
N ARG A 273 7.32 23.08 -1.92
CA ARG A 273 8.12 22.25 -0.99
C ARG A 273 8.12 20.75 -1.30
N LEU A 274 7.60 20.34 -2.45
CA LEU A 274 7.66 18.96 -2.93
C LEU A 274 8.25 18.91 -4.35
N PRO A 275 9.53 19.28 -4.53
CA PRO A 275 10.18 19.21 -5.84
C PRO A 275 10.52 17.77 -6.22
N GLY A 276 10.72 17.53 -7.53
CA GLY A 276 11.20 16.24 -8.05
C GLY A 276 10.09 15.35 -8.60
N LYS A 277 10.40 14.06 -8.75
CA LYS A 277 9.47 13.06 -9.28
C LYS A 277 8.39 12.73 -8.25
N ARG A 278 7.13 12.89 -8.63
CA ARG A 278 5.96 12.67 -7.76
C ARG A 278 5.02 11.59 -8.28
N VAL A 279 5.43 10.87 -9.33
CA VAL A 279 4.72 9.73 -9.90
C VAL A 279 5.45 8.45 -9.53
N PHE A 280 4.72 7.44 -9.05
CA PHE A 280 5.26 6.14 -8.70
C PHE A 280 4.42 4.99 -9.27
N ILE A 281 5.02 3.79 -9.38
CA ILE A 281 4.30 2.58 -9.80
C ILE A 281 3.66 1.98 -8.56
N GLY A 282 2.36 2.20 -8.40
CA GLY A 282 1.59 1.72 -7.26
C GLY A 282 1.15 0.27 -7.38
N GLU A 283 1.08 -0.26 -8.60
CA GLU A 283 0.80 -1.66 -8.85
C GLU A 283 1.47 -2.17 -10.12
N TYR A 284 2.03 -3.36 -10.02
CA TYR A 284 2.32 -4.25 -11.13
C TYR A 284 2.31 -5.70 -10.64
N GLY A 285 2.08 -6.65 -11.53
CA GLY A 285 2.11 -8.06 -11.17
C GLY A 285 1.89 -8.95 -12.37
N PHE A 286 2.19 -10.22 -12.20
CA PHE A 286 2.04 -11.24 -13.24
C PHE A 286 1.36 -12.46 -12.60
N PRO A 287 0.19 -12.91 -13.07
CA PRO A 287 -0.55 -13.99 -12.42
C PRO A 287 -0.01 -15.38 -12.77
N ALA A 288 0.02 -16.28 -11.78
CA ALA A 288 0.49 -17.66 -11.96
C ALA A 288 -0.41 -18.49 -12.90
N ASP A 289 -1.64 -18.05 -13.18
CA ASP A 289 -2.53 -18.64 -14.19
C ASP A 289 -2.05 -18.44 -15.63
N ARG A 290 -1.07 -17.56 -15.86
CA ARG A 290 -0.49 -17.25 -17.19
C ARG A 290 1.01 -17.39 -17.26
N TYR A 291 1.71 -17.26 -16.14
CA TYR A 291 3.17 -17.20 -16.08
C TYR A 291 3.70 -18.20 -15.06
N SER A 292 4.77 -18.90 -15.43
CA SER A 292 5.54 -19.71 -14.49
C SER A 292 6.19 -18.83 -13.41
N PRO A 293 6.58 -19.40 -12.26
CA PRO A 293 7.28 -18.64 -11.21
C PRO A 293 8.55 -17.93 -11.68
N GLN A 294 9.29 -18.52 -12.64
CA GLN A 294 10.47 -17.90 -13.23
C GLN A 294 10.13 -16.75 -14.18
N GLU A 295 9.06 -16.88 -14.98
CA GLU A 295 8.60 -15.79 -15.85
C GLU A 295 8.08 -14.59 -15.04
N GLN A 296 7.34 -14.86 -13.95
CA GLN A 296 6.92 -13.81 -13.01
C GLN A 296 8.12 -13.02 -12.51
N ASP A 297 9.19 -13.69 -12.06
CA ASP A 297 10.43 -13.04 -11.59
C ASP A 297 11.15 -12.23 -12.67
N GLN A 298 11.34 -12.82 -13.85
CA GLN A 298 12.01 -12.16 -14.96
C GLN A 298 11.28 -10.89 -15.39
N LEU A 299 9.95 -10.96 -15.51
CA LEU A 299 9.12 -9.80 -15.88
C LEU A 299 9.08 -8.75 -14.76
N SER A 300 8.98 -9.17 -13.51
CA SER A 300 9.03 -8.26 -12.35
C SER A 300 10.35 -7.50 -12.27
N ARG A 301 11.50 -8.15 -12.52
CA ARG A 301 12.81 -7.49 -12.58
C ARG A 301 12.87 -6.41 -13.67
N ARG A 302 12.20 -6.59 -14.80
CA ARG A 302 12.11 -5.56 -15.87
C ARG A 302 11.37 -4.32 -15.37
N VAL A 303 10.23 -4.49 -14.69
CA VAL A 303 9.46 -3.38 -14.12
C VAL A 303 10.26 -2.67 -13.02
N MET A 304 10.83 -3.42 -12.07
CA MET A 304 11.63 -2.88 -10.97
C MET A 304 12.80 -2.04 -11.48
N ARG A 305 13.58 -2.57 -12.45
CA ARG A 305 14.70 -1.84 -13.05
C ARG A 305 14.25 -0.58 -13.77
N THR A 306 13.12 -0.63 -14.47
CA THR A 306 12.59 0.52 -15.21
C THR A 306 12.14 1.63 -14.25
N GLY A 307 11.37 1.30 -13.21
CA GLY A 307 10.92 2.26 -12.21
C GLY A 307 12.08 2.87 -11.40
N LEU A 308 13.05 2.05 -10.99
CA LEU A 308 14.28 2.54 -10.34
C LEU A 308 15.09 3.48 -11.24
N SER A 309 15.21 3.15 -12.54
CA SER A 309 15.97 3.96 -13.50
C SER A 309 15.29 5.29 -13.80
N TRP A 310 13.95 5.31 -13.84
CA TRP A 310 13.18 6.56 -14.02
C TRP A 310 13.23 7.46 -12.78
N GLY A 311 13.45 6.87 -11.60
CA GLY A 311 13.50 7.56 -10.32
C GLY A 311 12.14 7.62 -9.61
N CYS A 312 11.33 6.55 -9.73
CA CYS A 312 10.07 6.45 -8.99
C CYS A 312 10.33 6.51 -7.47
N PRO A 313 9.48 7.23 -6.71
CA PRO A 313 9.44 7.11 -5.26
C PRO A 313 9.15 5.66 -4.82
N PHE A 314 8.20 4.99 -5.48
CA PHE A 314 7.84 3.59 -5.19
C PHE A 314 7.63 2.74 -6.43
N VAL A 315 7.87 1.43 -6.30
CA VAL A 315 7.53 0.39 -7.28
C VAL A 315 6.97 -0.82 -6.54
N LEU A 316 5.65 -0.93 -6.48
CA LEU A 316 4.94 -1.85 -5.59
C LEU A 316 4.35 -3.06 -6.32
N TYR A 317 4.82 -4.26 -5.97
CA TYR A 317 4.32 -5.51 -6.51
C TYR A 317 2.93 -5.85 -5.93
N TRP A 318 1.99 -6.26 -6.78
CA TRP A 318 0.71 -6.84 -6.40
C TRP A 318 0.82 -8.38 -6.44
N GLU A 319 0.78 -9.10 -5.32
CA GLU A 319 0.81 -8.67 -3.90
C GLU A 319 1.43 -9.78 -3.02
N MET A 320 1.49 -9.61 -1.69
CA MET A 320 2.10 -10.61 -0.79
C MET A 320 1.42 -11.98 -0.91
N TYR A 321 0.10 -12.04 -0.68
CA TYR A 321 -0.75 -13.22 -0.86
C TYR A 321 -1.88 -12.87 -1.81
N ASN A 322 -2.22 -13.77 -2.74
CA ASN A 322 -3.24 -13.52 -3.75
C ASN A 322 -4.65 -13.31 -3.15
N ASN A 323 -5.35 -12.31 -3.66
CA ASN A 323 -6.78 -12.08 -3.43
C ASN A 323 -7.67 -12.41 -4.64
N GLU A 324 -7.10 -12.55 -5.84
CA GLU A 324 -7.86 -12.78 -7.06
C GLU A 324 -8.21 -14.26 -7.24
N VAL A 325 -9.44 -14.63 -6.88
CA VAL A 325 -9.99 -15.97 -7.09
C VAL A 325 -11.09 -15.91 -8.14
N ARG A 326 -11.02 -16.76 -9.17
CA ARG A 326 -12.06 -16.91 -10.20
C ARG A 326 -12.48 -18.36 -10.29
N ASP A 327 -13.78 -18.62 -10.20
CA ASP A 327 -14.36 -19.98 -10.26
C ASP A 327 -13.67 -20.96 -9.30
N GLY A 328 -13.37 -20.49 -8.08
CA GLY A 328 -12.67 -21.25 -7.04
C GLY A 328 -11.18 -21.50 -7.30
N ARG A 329 -10.60 -20.91 -8.36
CA ARG A 329 -9.18 -21.04 -8.70
C ARG A 329 -8.43 -19.74 -8.45
N GLN A 330 -7.25 -19.86 -7.85
CA GLN A 330 -6.34 -18.75 -7.66
C GLN A 330 -5.82 -18.26 -9.03
N ARG A 331 -5.89 -16.95 -9.28
CA ARG A 331 -5.17 -16.35 -10.42
C ARG A 331 -3.66 -16.28 -10.17
N GLY A 332 -3.27 -16.05 -8.92
CA GLY A 332 -1.90 -16.21 -8.46
C GLY A 332 -1.02 -14.98 -8.62
N PHE A 333 -1.54 -13.80 -8.31
CA PHE A 333 -0.74 -12.60 -8.02
C PHE A 333 -0.21 -12.68 -6.59
N TRP A 334 0.88 -13.41 -6.38
CA TRP A 334 1.43 -13.66 -5.05
C TRP A 334 2.96 -13.55 -5.01
N LEU A 335 3.50 -13.37 -3.81
CA LEU A 335 4.90 -13.64 -3.48
C LEU A 335 5.05 -14.97 -2.73
N ILE A 336 4.00 -15.39 -2.01
CA ILE A 336 3.88 -16.69 -1.35
C ILE A 336 2.54 -17.27 -1.78
N ASP A 337 2.52 -18.47 -2.35
CA ASP A 337 1.29 -19.06 -2.89
C ASP A 337 0.37 -19.64 -1.80
N ASP A 338 -0.83 -20.11 -2.21
CA ASP A 338 -1.86 -20.69 -1.34
C ASP A 338 -1.47 -22.01 -0.64
N LYS A 339 -0.26 -22.53 -0.93
CA LYS A 339 0.33 -23.71 -0.27
C LYS A 339 1.53 -23.33 0.61
N GLY A 340 1.77 -22.04 0.83
CA GLY A 340 2.90 -21.53 1.60
C GLY A 340 4.24 -21.61 0.85
N ARG A 341 4.23 -21.83 -0.47
CA ARG A 341 5.46 -21.88 -1.27
C ARG A 341 5.86 -20.46 -1.66
N VAL A 342 7.07 -20.09 -1.26
CA VAL A 342 7.68 -18.80 -1.58
C VAL A 342 8.13 -18.78 -3.04
N GLN A 343 7.74 -17.75 -3.80
CA GLN A 343 8.02 -17.63 -5.24
C GLN A 343 9.37 -16.96 -5.53
N PRO A 344 9.97 -17.17 -6.72
CA PRO A 344 11.24 -16.54 -7.09
C PRO A 344 11.28 -15.01 -6.94
N VAL A 345 10.18 -14.29 -7.28
CA VAL A 345 10.06 -12.84 -7.09
C VAL A 345 10.29 -12.41 -5.63
N TYR A 346 9.82 -13.21 -4.66
CA TYR A 346 10.05 -12.95 -3.23
C TYR A 346 11.55 -12.95 -2.92
N PHE A 347 12.29 -13.94 -3.42
CA PHE A 347 13.73 -14.03 -3.17
C PHE A 347 14.49 -12.89 -3.85
N THR A 348 14.05 -12.43 -5.01
CA THR A 348 14.58 -11.23 -5.67
C THR A 348 14.43 -9.99 -4.79
N LEU A 349 13.22 -9.73 -4.26
CA LEU A 349 12.97 -8.63 -3.33
C LEU A 349 13.79 -8.78 -2.03
N GLN A 350 13.85 -9.98 -1.45
CA GLN A 350 14.59 -10.22 -0.22
C GLN A 350 16.11 -9.95 -0.39
N GLN A 351 16.69 -10.43 -1.49
CA GLN A 351 18.10 -10.18 -1.79
C GLN A 351 18.36 -8.70 -2.09
N TYR A 352 17.42 -8.04 -2.79
CA TYR A 352 17.44 -6.61 -3.02
C TYR A 352 17.52 -5.83 -1.70
N TYR A 353 16.62 -6.07 -0.74
CA TYR A 353 16.63 -5.36 0.54
C TYR A 353 17.92 -5.59 1.33
N ARG A 354 18.43 -6.83 1.37
CA ARG A 354 19.70 -7.13 2.05
C ARG A 354 20.85 -6.33 1.45
N ARG A 355 20.95 -6.26 0.12
CA ARG A 355 21.99 -5.47 -0.57
C ARG A 355 21.79 -3.97 -0.34
N ALA A 356 20.55 -3.50 -0.42
CA ALA A 356 20.21 -2.10 -0.22
C ALA A 356 20.58 -1.60 1.18
N GLN A 357 20.23 -2.36 2.22
CA GLN A 357 20.55 -2.03 3.62
C GLN A 357 22.06 -1.96 3.86
N VAL A 358 22.84 -2.92 3.33
CA VAL A 358 24.31 -2.88 3.40
C VAL A 358 24.84 -1.66 2.67
N TRP A 359 24.42 -1.43 1.43
CA TRP A 359 24.93 -0.33 0.60
C TRP A 359 24.61 1.04 1.20
N VAL A 360 23.38 1.26 1.66
CA VAL A 360 22.97 2.51 2.33
C VAL A 360 23.72 2.70 3.64
N GLY A 361 23.90 1.63 4.42
CA GLY A 361 24.69 1.65 5.64
C GLY A 361 26.16 2.03 5.39
N ASP A 362 26.76 1.49 4.34
CA ASP A 362 28.14 1.79 3.93
C ASP A 362 28.26 3.23 3.43
N PHE A 363 27.32 3.66 2.58
CA PHE A 363 27.24 5.03 2.08
C PHE A 363 27.16 6.03 3.22
N LEU A 364 26.28 5.78 4.21
CA LEU A 364 26.14 6.62 5.40
C LEU A 364 27.44 6.69 6.21
N ARG A 365 28.13 5.57 6.41
CA ARG A 365 29.41 5.55 7.16
C ARG A 365 30.50 6.34 6.43
N GLN A 366 30.58 6.21 5.11
CA GLN A 366 31.62 6.84 4.29
C GLN A 366 31.36 8.32 4.02
N ARG A 367 30.10 8.69 3.73
CA ARG A 367 29.70 10.04 3.31
C ARG A 367 29.07 10.88 4.41
N ARG A 368 28.77 10.28 5.58
CA ARG A 368 28.10 10.92 6.74
C ARG A 368 26.74 11.54 6.41
N ARG A 369 26.08 11.04 5.36
CA ARG A 369 24.70 11.37 4.96
C ARG A 369 24.06 10.17 4.27
N LEU A 370 22.73 10.15 4.19
CA LEU A 370 22.02 9.19 3.35
C LEU A 370 22.27 9.49 1.85
N PRO A 371 22.19 8.47 0.98
CA PRO A 371 22.28 8.66 -0.47
C PRO A 371 21.04 9.39 -1.00
N THR A 372 21.20 10.17 -2.07
CA THR A 372 20.07 10.72 -2.81
C THR A 372 19.43 9.64 -3.68
N ALA A 373 18.20 9.87 -4.18
CA ALA A 373 17.55 8.97 -5.13
C ALA A 373 18.41 8.74 -6.39
N THR A 374 19.10 9.79 -6.87
CA THR A 374 20.01 9.73 -8.04
C THR A 374 21.30 8.94 -7.78
N GLU A 375 21.70 8.77 -6.52
CA GLU A 375 22.85 7.92 -6.13
C GLU A 375 22.41 6.47 -5.89
N PHE A 376 21.25 6.27 -5.27
CA PHE A 376 20.73 4.95 -4.93
C PHE A 376 20.20 4.18 -6.14
N GLY A 377 19.37 4.81 -6.99
CA GLY A 377 18.70 4.16 -8.12
C GLY A 377 19.65 3.41 -9.06
N PRO A 378 20.72 4.04 -9.57
CA PRO A 378 21.69 3.37 -10.44
C PRO A 378 22.39 2.18 -9.78
N ALA A 379 22.71 2.26 -8.48
CA ALA A 379 23.29 1.15 -7.74
C ALA A 379 22.28 0.00 -7.56
N ALA A 380 21.04 0.34 -7.21
CA ALA A 380 19.94 -0.58 -7.00
C ALA A 380 19.59 -1.39 -8.25
N VAL A 381 19.62 -0.78 -9.43
CA VAL A 381 19.38 -1.45 -10.72
C VAL A 381 20.37 -2.59 -10.98
N GLN A 382 21.64 -2.45 -10.56
CA GLN A 382 22.66 -3.48 -10.76
C GLN A 382 22.40 -4.76 -9.96
N TRP A 383 21.60 -4.67 -8.89
CA TRP A 383 21.28 -5.84 -8.05
C TRP A 383 20.18 -6.73 -8.62
N LEU A 384 19.48 -6.25 -9.65
CA LEU A 384 18.34 -6.90 -10.28
C LEU A 384 18.69 -7.56 -11.62
N GLN A 385 19.98 -7.60 -11.98
CA GLN A 385 20.48 -8.30 -13.17
C GLN A 385 20.21 -9.80 -13.12
#